data_AF-A0A5M8NSY0-F1
#
_entry.id   AF-A0A5M8NSY0-F1
#
_cell.length_a   1.000
_cell.length_b   1.000
_cell.length_c   1.000
_cell.angle_alpha   90.00
_cell.angle_beta   90.00
_cell.angle_gamma   90.00
#
_symmetry.space_group_name_H-M   'P 1'
#
loop_
_entity.id
_entity.type
_entity.pdbx_description
1 polymer ?
#
loop_
_entity_poly.entity_id
_entity_poly.type
_entity_poly.pdbx_seq_one_letter_code
_entity_poly.pdbx_strand_id
1 'polypeptide(L)'
;MLAIPADKQGEKIYIYFEGVYNHSEVFINGQSVGSRPNGYISFAFEITPYIQYGKENQIAVRVDHSQSADSRWYTGSGIYRDVWLIYANPTHIAQWGVFAYPKTVMKKMLSLA
;
A
#
# COMPACT_ATOMS: atom_id res chain seq x y z
N MET A 1 -3.27 15.84 9.16
CA MET A 1 -1.98 15.95 8.45
C MET A 1 -1.00 14.99 9.11
N LEU A 2 0.07 14.64 8.41
CA LEU A 2 1.02 13.61 8.83
C LEU A 2 2.40 14.25 9.02
N ALA A 3 2.86 14.35 10.26
CA ALA A 3 4.22 14.77 10.56
C ALA A 3 5.20 13.66 10.20
N ILE A 4 6.09 13.93 9.24
CA ILE A 4 7.21 13.03 8.93
C ILE A 4 8.48 13.62 9.57
N PRO A 5 9.07 12.96 10.57
CA PRO A 5 10.27 13.45 11.23
C PRO A 5 11.47 13.64 10.29
N ALA A 6 12.37 14.56 10.63
CA ALA A 6 13.56 14.85 9.82
C ALA A 6 14.58 13.71 9.77
N ASP A 7 14.62 12.87 10.81
CA ASP A 7 15.50 11.70 10.89
C ASP A 7 15.10 10.57 9.92
N LYS A 8 13.92 10.66 9.30
CA LYS A 8 13.47 9.77 8.21
C LYS A 8 14.05 10.12 6.84
N GLN A 9 14.77 11.23 6.73
CA GLN A 9 15.40 11.62 5.47
C GLN A 9 16.42 10.56 5.03
N GLY A 10 16.30 10.10 3.79
CA GLY A 10 17.13 9.03 3.22
C GLY A 10 16.49 7.65 3.27
N GLU A 11 15.41 7.46 4.04
CA GLU A 11 14.55 6.29 3.93
C GLU A 11 13.61 6.43 2.71
N LYS A 12 13.17 5.29 2.17
CA LYS A 12 12.06 5.19 1.23
C LYS A 12 10.76 5.19 2.01
N ILE A 13 9.81 6.01 1.58
CA ILE A 13 8.51 6.14 2.22
C ILE A 13 7.44 5.71 1.22
N TYR A 14 6.58 4.77 1.64
CA TYR A 14 5.45 4.30 0.85
C TYR A 14 4.15 4.53 1.60
N ILE A 15 3.09 4.79 0.84
CA ILE A 15 1.71 4.67 1.33
C ILE A 15 1.06 3.48 0.66
N TYR A 16 0.51 2.57 1.47
CA TYR A 16 -0.09 1.31 1.03
C TYR A 16 -1.57 1.27 1.42
N PHE A 17 -2.43 1.03 0.45
CA PHE A 17 -3.86 0.86 0.64
C PHE A 17 -4.24 -0.58 0.34
N GLU A 18 -4.91 -1.24 1.28
CA GLU A 18 -5.42 -2.60 1.09
C GLU A 18 -6.69 -2.65 0.23
N GLY A 19 -7.43 -1.54 0.15
CA GLY A 19 -8.62 -1.40 -0.69
C GLY A 19 -9.29 -0.03 -0.55
N VAL A 20 -9.62 0.57 -1.68
CA VAL A 20 -10.39 1.82 -1.77
C VAL A 20 -11.42 1.68 -2.86
N TYR A 21 -12.71 1.61 -2.53
CA TYR A 21 -13.78 1.44 -3.51
C TYR A 21 -14.36 2.81 -3.91
N ASN A 22 -14.19 3.30 -5.13
CA ASN A 22 -13.31 2.88 -6.23
C ASN A 22 -12.85 4.13 -7.01
N HIS A 23 -12.21 3.96 -8.19
CA HIS A 23 -11.69 5.09 -9.01
C HIS A 23 -10.92 6.11 -8.18
N SER A 24 -10.05 5.59 -7.30
CA SER A 24 -9.34 6.41 -6.33
C SER A 24 -8.14 7.10 -6.96
N GLU A 25 -7.81 8.29 -6.47
CA GLU A 25 -6.58 9.02 -6.81
C GLU A 25 -5.98 9.58 -5.51
N VAL A 26 -4.68 9.38 -5.32
CA VAL A 26 -3.96 9.79 -4.12
C VAL A 26 -3.11 11.01 -4.43
N PHE A 27 -3.11 11.98 -3.51
CA PHE A 27 -2.35 13.21 -3.59
C PHE A 27 -1.50 13.39 -2.33
N ILE A 28 -0.26 13.83 -2.51
CA ILE A 28 0.65 14.21 -1.43
C ILE A 28 1.04 15.67 -1.64
N ASN A 29 0.75 16.52 -0.65
CA ASN A 29 1.02 17.96 -0.70
C ASN A 29 0.49 18.64 -1.98
N GLY A 30 -0.71 18.23 -2.41
CA GLY A 30 -1.39 18.75 -3.61
C GLY A 30 -0.93 18.13 -4.94
N GLN A 31 0.07 17.26 -4.96
CA GLN A 31 0.56 16.59 -6.17
C GLN A 31 -0.02 15.18 -6.28
N SER A 32 -0.58 14.82 -7.44
CA SER A 32 -1.06 13.45 -7.69
C SER A 32 0.11 12.47 -7.76
N VAL A 33 0.00 11.37 -7.00
CA VAL A 33 1.00 10.29 -6.99
C VAL A 33 0.55 9.07 -7.79
N GLY A 34 -0.74 8.96 -8.10
CA GLY A 34 -1.28 7.88 -8.92
C GLY A 34 -2.76 7.58 -8.62
N SER A 35 -3.33 6.76 -9.49
CA SER A 35 -4.74 6.36 -9.43
C SER A 35 -4.92 4.84 -9.42
N ARG A 36 -6.03 4.38 -8.85
CA ARG A 36 -6.45 2.98 -8.82
C ARG A 36 -7.94 2.86 -9.13
N PRO A 37 -8.30 2.37 -10.34
CA PRO A 37 -9.70 2.16 -10.72
C PRO A 37 -10.39 1.05 -9.92
N ASN A 38 -9.73 -0.11 -9.79
CA ASN A 38 -10.32 -1.28 -9.16
C ASN A 38 -10.37 -1.14 -7.63
N GLY A 39 -11.57 -1.26 -7.05
CA GLY A 39 -11.78 -1.06 -5.62
C GLY A 39 -11.39 -2.20 -4.69
N TYR A 40 -11.03 -3.38 -5.22
CA TYR A 40 -10.72 -4.56 -4.41
C TYR A 40 -9.23 -4.90 -4.37
N ILE A 41 -8.45 -4.43 -5.35
CA ILE A 41 -7.03 -4.76 -5.44
C ILE A 41 -6.21 -3.71 -4.70
N SER A 42 -5.40 -4.17 -3.77
CA SER A 42 -4.48 -3.35 -2.99
C SER A 42 -3.40 -2.70 -3.87
N PHE A 43 -2.87 -1.55 -3.44
CA PHE A 43 -1.86 -0.79 -4.17
C PHE A 43 -0.99 0.05 -3.22
N ALA A 44 0.27 0.27 -3.62
CA ALA A 44 1.19 1.12 -2.89
C ALA A 44 1.86 2.13 -3.83
N PHE A 45 2.15 3.33 -3.33
CA PHE A 45 2.93 4.34 -4.03
C PHE A 45 4.16 4.72 -3.23
N GLU A 46 5.32 4.86 -3.89
CA GLU A 46 6.47 5.53 -3.28
C GLU A 46 6.18 7.03 -3.22
N ILE A 47 6.17 7.59 -2.01
CA ILE A 47 5.87 9.00 -1.78
C ILE A 47 7.09 9.82 -1.37
N THR A 48 8.27 9.20 -1.23
CA THR A 48 9.54 9.87 -0.85
C THR A 48 9.78 11.20 -1.57
N PRO A 49 9.58 11.32 -2.90
CA PRO A 49 9.85 12.58 -3.62
C PRO A 49 8.91 13.74 -3.24
N TYR A 50 7.79 13.45 -2.59
CA TYR A 50 6.73 14.40 -2.27
C TYR A 50 6.74 14.86 -0.81
N ILE A 51 7.59 14.24 0.03
CA ILE A 51 7.63 14.49 1.47
C ILE A 51 8.42 15.75 1.83
N GLN A 52 7.83 16.55 2.71
CA GLN A 52 8.47 17.66 3.40
C GLN A 52 8.87 17.20 4.81
N TYR A 53 10.14 16.84 4.99
CA TYR A 53 10.69 16.35 6.25
C TYR A 53 10.69 17.42 7.34
N GLY A 54 10.40 17.02 8.58
CA GLY A 54 10.29 17.92 9.74
C GLY A 54 9.05 18.83 9.69
N LYS A 55 8.11 18.56 8.78
CA LYS A 55 6.88 19.34 8.58
C LYS A 55 5.65 18.44 8.50
N GLU A 56 4.49 19.07 8.61
CA GLU A 56 3.21 18.44 8.31
C GLU A 56 3.08 18.19 6.81
N ASN A 57 2.71 16.96 6.45
CA ASN A 57 2.42 16.56 5.08
C ASN A 57 0.92 16.29 4.94
N GLN A 58 0.31 16.78 3.87
CA GLN A 58 -1.08 16.50 3.57
C GLN A 58 -1.18 15.31 2.63
N ILE A 59 -1.97 14.31 3.04
CA ILE A 59 -2.39 13.21 2.18
C ILE A 59 -3.87 13.45 1.89
N ALA A 60 -4.24 13.48 0.61
CA ALA A 60 -5.63 13.54 0.18
C ALA A 60 -5.92 12.35 -0.74
N VAL A 61 -7.13 11.79 -0.61
CA VAL A 61 -7.60 10.70 -1.46
C VAL A 61 -8.93 11.13 -2.05
N ARG A 62 -9.00 11.22 -3.38
CA ARG A 62 -10.26 11.39 -4.10
C ARG A 62 -10.82 10.01 -4.41
N VAL A 63 -12.10 9.82 -4.17
CA VAL A 63 -12.85 8.60 -4.55
C VAL A 63 -14.01 9.04 -5.43
N ASP A 64 -14.03 8.55 -6.67
CA ASP A 64 -15.15 8.81 -7.59
C ASP A 64 -16.01 7.55 -7.70
N HIS A 65 -17.02 7.48 -6.84
CA HIS A 65 -18.06 6.45 -6.90
C HIS A 65 -19.40 7.06 -7.40
N SER A 66 -19.33 8.02 -8.33
CA SER A 66 -20.53 8.62 -8.95
C SER A 66 -21.37 7.57 -9.70
N GLN A 67 -20.72 6.57 -10.30
CA GLN A 67 -21.36 5.38 -10.85
C GLN A 67 -21.70 4.37 -9.75
N SER A 68 -22.60 4.75 -8.84
CA SER A 68 -22.95 3.96 -7.65
C SER A 68 -23.63 2.60 -7.90
N ALA A 69 -24.03 2.32 -9.15
CA ALA A 69 -24.62 1.05 -9.59
C ALA A 69 -23.66 0.22 -10.48
N ASP A 70 -22.35 0.38 -10.28
CA ASP A 70 -21.30 -0.31 -11.06
C ASP A 70 -21.04 -1.77 -10.64
N SER A 71 -21.85 -2.30 -9.73
CA SER A 71 -21.74 -3.65 -9.19
C SER A 71 -23.11 -4.31 -9.02
N ARG A 72 -23.14 -5.65 -9.09
CA ARG A 72 -24.35 -6.46 -8.87
C ARG A 72 -24.71 -6.65 -7.39
N TRP A 73 -23.85 -6.19 -6.48
CA TRP A 73 -24.03 -6.25 -5.03
C TRP A 73 -23.57 -4.93 -4.41
N TYR A 74 -23.99 -4.67 -3.18
CA TYR A 74 -23.51 -3.52 -2.41
C TYR A 74 -21.99 -3.60 -2.19
N THR A 75 -21.29 -2.53 -2.53
CA THR A 75 -19.81 -2.45 -2.51
C THR A 75 -19.26 -1.56 -1.41
N GLY A 76 -20.07 -0.64 -0.88
CA GLY A 76 -19.61 0.46 -0.05
C GLY A 76 -18.94 1.57 -0.86
N SER A 77 -18.36 2.54 -0.16
CA SER A 77 -17.67 3.69 -0.77
C SER A 77 -16.52 4.15 0.11
N GLY A 78 -15.39 4.47 -0.50
CA GLY A 78 -14.25 5.05 0.19
C GLY A 78 -13.16 4.05 0.58
N ILE A 79 -12.33 4.48 1.53
CA ILE A 79 -11.26 3.67 2.11
C ILE A 79 -11.90 2.73 3.12
N TYR A 80 -12.11 1.47 2.73
CA TYR A 80 -12.83 0.48 3.54
C TYR A 80 -11.90 -0.60 4.13
N ARG A 81 -10.62 -0.59 3.78
CA ARG A 81 -9.57 -1.43 4.37
C ARG A 81 -8.42 -0.58 4.88
N ASP A 82 -7.48 -1.24 5.55
CA ASP A 82 -6.36 -0.60 6.21
C ASP A 82 -5.46 0.17 5.25
N VAL A 83 -4.85 1.21 5.82
CA VAL A 83 -3.84 2.05 5.17
C VAL A 83 -2.59 2.04 6.01
N TRP A 84 -1.46 1.79 5.36
CA TRP A 84 -0.16 1.67 6.00
C TRP A 84 0.79 2.73 5.48
N LEU A 85 1.50 3.37 6.39
CA LEU A 85 2.68 4.17 6.08
C LEU A 85 3.91 3.31 6.34
N ILE A 86 4.71 3.09 5.31
CA ILE A 86 5.84 2.16 5.36
C ILE A 86 7.13 2.95 5.18
N TYR A 87 8.04 2.74 6.11
CA TYR A 87 9.40 3.26 6.11
C TYR A 87 10.36 2.11 5.78
N ALA A 88 11.29 2.33 4.85
CA ALA A 88 12.27 1.33 4.47
C ALA A 88 13.63 1.95 4.17
N ASN A 89 14.71 1.25 4.48
CA ASN A 89 16.05 1.65 4.05
C ASN A 89 16.16 1.64 2.52
N PRO A 90 17.13 2.37 1.91
CA PRO A 90 17.33 2.35 0.45
C PRO A 90 17.43 0.94 -0.16
N THR A 91 18.02 0.01 0.60
CA THR A 91 18.01 -1.43 0.28
C THR A 91 17.05 -2.14 1.23
N HIS A 92 15.98 -2.72 0.68
CA HIS A 92 14.94 -3.42 1.43
C HIS A 92 14.25 -4.48 0.56
N ILE A 93 13.46 -5.34 1.20
CA ILE A 93 12.60 -6.29 0.49
C ILE A 93 11.40 -5.55 -0.07
N ALA A 94 11.14 -5.68 -1.37
CA ALA A 94 10.01 -5.03 -2.02
C ALA A 94 8.66 -5.50 -1.46
N GLN A 95 7.62 -4.68 -1.65
CA GLN A 95 6.24 -5.05 -1.34
C GLN A 95 5.88 -6.37 -2.05
N TRP A 96 5.38 -7.35 -1.29
CA TRP A 96 5.10 -8.71 -1.77
C TRP A 96 6.32 -9.47 -2.34
N GLY A 97 7.54 -9.07 -1.97
CA GLY A 97 8.79 -9.65 -2.48
C GLY A 97 9.18 -10.99 -1.86
N VAL A 98 8.48 -11.45 -0.82
CA VAL A 98 8.68 -12.78 -0.22
C VAL A 98 7.54 -13.69 -0.62
N PHE A 99 7.89 -14.81 -1.23
CA PHE A 99 6.94 -15.88 -1.53
C PHE A 99 7.48 -17.19 -0.95
N ALA A 100 6.63 -17.91 -0.23
CA ALA A 100 6.94 -19.19 0.36
C ALA A 100 5.88 -20.22 -0.04
N TYR A 101 6.30 -21.44 -0.31
CA TYR A 101 5.42 -22.57 -0.57
C TYR A 101 5.93 -23.80 0.20
N PRO A 102 5.02 -24.63 0.74
CA PRO A 102 5.42 -25.81 1.46
C PRO A 102 6.06 -26.83 0.51
N LYS A 103 7.13 -27.50 0.96
CA LYS A 103 7.68 -28.69 0.31
C LYS A 103 7.47 -29.88 1.21
N THR A 104 6.88 -30.95 0.67
CA THR A 104 6.78 -32.23 1.37
C THR A 104 8.18 -32.78 1.60
N VAL A 105 8.55 -32.98 2.86
CA VAL A 105 9.80 -33.64 3.23
C VAL A 105 9.48 -35.09 3.58
N MET A 106 9.84 -36.04 2.71
CA MET A 106 9.78 -37.46 3.06
C MET A 106 10.90 -37.75 4.07
N LYS A 107 10.53 -38.15 5.29
CA LYS A 107 11.48 -38.55 6.32
C LYS A 107 12.09 -39.91 5.91
N LYS A 108 13.37 -39.95 5.56
CA LYS A 108 14.06 -41.21 5.27
C LYS A 108 14.17 -42.01 6.57
N MET A 109 13.36 -43.05 6.76
CA MET A 109 13.62 -44.03 7.82
C MET A 109 14.94 -44.72 7.48
N LEU A 110 15.97 -44.49 8.30
CA LEU A 110 17.14 -45.35 8.32
C LEU A 110 16.69 -46.73 8.81
N SER A 111 16.61 -47.72 7.93
CA SER A 111 16.63 -49.11 8.38
C SER A 111 18.06 -49.46 8.75
N LEU A 112 18.31 -49.62 10.05
CA LEU A 112 19.48 -50.34 10.54
C LEU A 112 19.27 -51.81 10.15
N ALA A 113 20.17 -52.33 9.31
CA ALA A 113 20.37 -53.75 9.08
C ALA A 113 21.81 -54.08 9.50
#